data_AF-A0A7L1NIM3-F1
#
_entry.id   AF-A0A7L1NIM3-F1
#
_cell.length_a   1.000
_cell.length_b   1.000
_cell.length_c   1.000
_cell.angle_alpha   90.00
_cell.angle_beta   90.00
_cell.angle_gamma   90.00
#
_symmetry.space_group_name_H-M   'P 1'
#
loop_
_entity.id
_entity.type
_entity.pdbx_description
1 polymer ?
#
loop_
_entity_poly.entity_id
_entity_poly.type
_entity_poly.pdbx_seq_one_letter_code
_entity_poly.pdbx_strand_id
1 'polypeptide(L)'
;NPTVPPTLHPTDSTHEYIEGREEVPPVGGIAPGGLCTALVLIGVYERHSGCPVLGVINEPFHRRDPNTGRYLRGEPHHPSLTP
;
A
#
# COMPACT_ATOMS: atom_id res chain seq x y z
N ASN A 1 12.73 16.09 -26.42
CA ASN A 1 13.05 15.20 -25.28
C ASN A 1 11.86 15.22 -24.33
N PRO A 2 10.86 14.33 -24.47
CA PRO A 2 9.74 14.30 -23.55
C PRO A 2 10.08 13.39 -22.38
N THR A 3 10.27 13.98 -21.21
CA THR A 3 10.36 13.27 -19.94
C THR A 3 9.00 12.64 -19.65
N VAL A 4 8.88 11.31 -19.77
CA VAL A 4 7.72 10.57 -19.25
C VAL A 4 7.87 10.53 -17.72
N PRO A 5 6.95 11.12 -16.94
CA PRO A 5 7.02 11.09 -15.49
C PRO A 5 6.72 9.67 -14.98
N PRO A 6 7.28 9.28 -13.81
CA PRO A 6 6.94 8.01 -13.17
C PRO A 6 5.43 7.95 -12.90
N THR A 7 4.80 6.82 -13.20
CA THR A 7 3.38 6.60 -12.92
C THR A 7 3.18 6.47 -11.42
N LEU A 8 2.70 7.55 -10.78
CA LEU A 8 2.25 7.57 -9.40
C LEU A 8 0.75 7.22 -9.38
N HIS A 9 0.40 6.04 -8.87
CA HIS A 9 -0.98 5.69 -8.53
C HIS A 9 -1.14 5.86 -7.02
N PRO A 10 -1.68 7.00 -6.54
CA PRO A 10 -1.65 7.32 -5.11
C PRO A 10 -2.43 6.32 -4.24
N THR A 11 -3.42 5.60 -4.79
CA THR A 11 -4.14 4.49 -4.14
C THR A 11 -4.73 3.56 -5.19
N ASP A 12 -4.54 2.25 -5.06
CA ASP A 12 -5.44 1.25 -5.66
C ASP A 12 -6.63 1.10 -4.69
N SER A 13 -7.89 1.09 -5.18
CA SER A 13 -9.14 1.23 -4.37
C SER A 13 -9.49 2.67 -3.93
N THR A 14 -9.49 3.63 -4.87
CA THR A 14 -9.84 5.05 -4.63
C THR A 14 -11.22 5.25 -3.99
N HIS A 15 -12.19 4.38 -4.28
CA HIS A 15 -13.55 4.50 -3.76
C HIS A 15 -13.59 4.21 -2.25
N GLU A 16 -12.91 3.15 -1.82
CA GLU A 16 -12.84 2.68 -0.44
C GLU A 16 -12.06 3.66 0.43
N TYR A 17 -11.00 4.28 -0.12
CA TYR A 17 -10.27 5.37 0.53
C TYR A 17 -11.14 6.62 0.75
N ILE A 18 -11.93 7.02 -0.26
CA ILE A 18 -12.83 8.19 -0.18
C ILE A 18 -14.03 7.91 0.73
N GLU A 19 -14.59 6.70 0.68
CA GLU A 19 -15.73 6.31 1.51
C GLU A 19 -15.33 6.15 2.99
N GLY A 20 -14.05 5.88 3.30
CA GLY A 20 -13.56 5.78 4.67
C GLY A 20 -14.22 4.66 5.50
N ARG A 21 -14.82 3.66 4.86
CA ARG A 21 -15.44 2.52 5.55
C ARG A 21 -14.36 1.70 6.24
N GLU A 22 -14.38 1.72 7.57
CA GLU A 22 -13.23 1.25 8.36
C GLU A 22 -12.96 -0.25 8.20
N GLU A 23 -13.96 -1.12 8.15
CA GLU A 23 -13.75 -2.57 8.04
C GLU A 23 -15.02 -3.29 7.55
N VAL A 24 -14.90 -4.08 6.46
CA VAL A 24 -15.88 -5.13 6.12
C VAL A 24 -15.28 -6.46 6.57
N PRO A 25 -16.02 -7.30 7.32
CA PRO A 25 -15.49 -8.59 7.78
C PRO A 25 -14.99 -9.45 6.61
N PRO A 26 -13.80 -10.07 6.73
CA PRO A 26 -13.26 -10.89 5.66
C PRO A 26 -14.12 -12.14 5.42
N VAL A 27 -14.32 -12.48 4.15
CA VAL A 27 -15.01 -13.70 3.72
C VAL A 27 -13.94 -14.67 3.21
N GLY A 28 -13.72 -15.77 3.94
CA GLY A 28 -12.68 -16.74 3.58
C GLY A 28 -11.25 -16.19 3.67
N GLY A 29 -11.01 -15.21 4.56
CA GLY A 29 -9.71 -14.54 4.71
C GLY A 29 -9.43 -13.44 3.69
N ILE A 30 -10.35 -13.19 2.75
CA ILE A 30 -10.27 -12.10 1.78
C ILE A 30 -11.13 -10.95 2.28
N ALA A 31 -10.55 -9.76 2.40
CA ALA A 31 -11.31 -8.54 2.70
C ALA A 31 -12.13 -8.14 1.47
N PRO A 32 -13.48 -8.15 1.53
CA PRO A 32 -14.32 -7.82 0.39
C PRO A 32 -14.44 -6.31 0.15
N GLY A 33 -13.89 -5.47 1.05
CA GLY A 33 -13.87 -4.02 0.94
C GLY A 33 -13.49 -3.32 2.26
N GLY A 34 -13.46 -1.99 2.23
CA GLY A 34 -13.07 -1.15 3.37
C GLY A 34 -11.60 -0.73 3.32
N LEU A 35 -11.15 0.06 4.29
CA LEU A 35 -9.81 0.66 4.28
C LEU A 35 -8.68 -0.38 4.20
N CYS A 36 -8.89 -1.59 4.71
CA CYS A 36 -7.93 -2.69 4.61
C CYS A 36 -7.63 -3.15 3.17
N THR A 37 -8.46 -2.80 2.18
CA THR A 37 -8.20 -3.08 0.76
C THR A 37 -7.49 -1.94 0.02
N ALA A 38 -7.25 -0.80 0.69
CA ALA A 38 -6.51 0.30 0.07
C ALA A 38 -5.01 0.02 0.06
N LEU A 39 -4.41 0.07 -1.12
CA LEU A 39 -2.98 -0.18 -1.34
C LEU A 39 -2.28 1.06 -1.88
N VAL A 40 -1.06 1.29 -1.43
CA VAL A 40 -0.12 2.20 -2.11
C VAL A 40 0.83 1.35 -2.94
N LEU A 41 0.77 1.52 -4.26
CA LEU A 41 1.57 0.78 -5.22
C LEU A 41 2.58 1.71 -5.88
N ILE A 42 3.87 1.38 -5.75
CA ILE A 42 4.96 2.12 -6.44
C ILE A 42 5.68 1.14 -7.35
N GLY A 43 5.61 1.40 -8.67
CA GLY A 43 6.32 0.63 -9.68
C GLY A 43 7.51 1.42 -10.26
N VAL A 44 8.65 0.75 -10.40
CA VAL A 44 9.83 1.25 -11.13
C VAL A 44 10.03 0.35 -12.34
N TYR A 45 10.15 0.95 -13.52
CA TYR A 45 10.41 0.25 -14.77
C TYR A 45 11.54 0.95 -15.55
N GLU A 46 12.23 0.19 -16.37
CA GLU A 46 13.22 0.74 -17.28
C GLU A 46 12.51 1.44 -18.44
N ARG A 47 12.81 2.73 -18.65
CA ARG A 47 12.10 3.55 -19.65
C ARG A 47 12.25 3.06 -21.10
N HIS A 48 13.38 2.46 -21.44
CA HIS A 48 13.67 2.05 -22.82
C HIS A 48 13.03 0.72 -23.19
N SER A 49 13.07 -0.27 -22.28
CA SER A 49 12.52 -1.61 -22.52
C SER A 49 11.07 -1.75 -22.05
N GLY A 50 10.62 -0.90 -21.11
CA GLY A 50 9.36 -1.07 -20.40
C GLY A 50 9.40 -2.18 -19.35
N CYS A 51 10.54 -2.85 -19.14
CA CYS A 51 10.64 -3.95 -18.19
C CYS A 51 10.55 -3.46 -16.74
N PRO A 52 9.79 -4.16 -15.87
CA PRO A 52 9.73 -3.84 -14.45
C PRO A 52 11.09 -4.12 -13.78
N VAL A 53 11.49 -3.23 -12.88
CA VAL A 53 12.76 -3.30 -12.13
C VAL A 53 12.50 -3.49 -10.65
N LEU A 54 11.51 -2.80 -10.10
CA LEU A 54 11.15 -2.87 -8.68
C LEU A 54 9.66 -2.56 -8.48
N GLY A 55 9.05 -3.23 -7.50
CA GLY A 55 7.70 -2.92 -7.03
C GLY A 55 7.70 -2.77 -5.51
N VAL A 56 6.95 -1.78 -5.01
CA VAL A 56 6.64 -1.62 -3.58
C VAL A 56 5.13 -1.70 -3.42
N ILE A 57 4.71 -2.54 -2.48
CA ILE A 57 3.31 -2.66 -2.04
C ILE A 57 3.28 -2.25 -0.58
N ASN A 58 2.42 -1.31 -0.23
CA ASN A 58 2.20 -0.88 1.15
C ASN A 58 0.72 -0.92 1.49
N GLU A 59 0.39 -1.57 2.60
CA GLU A 59 -0.96 -1.70 3.18
C GLU A 59 -1.09 -0.78 4.41
N PRO A 60 -1.39 0.52 4.23
CA PRO A 60 -1.38 1.50 5.32
C PRO A 60 -2.39 1.21 6.44
N PHE A 61 -3.44 0.45 6.14
CA PHE A 61 -4.55 0.18 7.06
C PHE A 61 -4.60 -1.28 7.53
N HIS A 62 -3.50 -2.03 7.38
CA HIS A 62 -3.45 -3.45 7.76
C HIS A 62 -3.62 -3.68 9.27
N ARG A 63 -3.10 -2.75 10.10
CA ARG A 63 -3.03 -2.95 11.55
C ARG A 63 -3.53 -1.72 12.31
N ARG A 64 -4.64 -1.88 13.01
CA ARG A 64 -5.23 -0.88 13.90
C ARG A 64 -4.91 -1.20 15.35
N ASP A 65 -4.50 -0.21 16.13
CA ASP A 65 -4.36 -0.34 17.58
C ASP A 65 -5.75 -0.37 18.23
N PRO A 66 -6.15 -1.46 18.90
CA PRO A 66 -7.47 -1.57 19.50
C PRO A 66 -7.70 -0.58 20.66
N ASN A 67 -6.63 -0.07 21.28
CA ASN A 67 -6.74 0.84 22.42
C ASN A 67 -6.90 2.30 21.99
N THR A 68 -6.27 2.68 20.88
CA THR A 68 -6.24 4.08 20.41
C THR A 68 -7.05 4.31 19.15
N GLY A 69 -7.48 3.23 18.46
CA GLY A 69 -8.20 3.28 17.19
C GLY A 69 -7.35 3.79 16.02
N ARG A 70 -6.04 4.00 16.21
CA ARG A 70 -5.13 4.51 15.17
C ARG A 70 -4.48 3.38 14.40
N TYR A 71 -4.20 3.60 13.12
CA TYR A 71 -3.41 2.68 12.32
C TYR A 71 -1.93 2.77 12.70
N LEU A 72 -1.32 1.61 12.90
CA LEU A 72 0.08 1.49 13.27
C LEU A 72 0.97 1.76 12.05
N ARG A 73 1.94 2.64 12.22
CA ARG A 73 3.02 2.79 11.25
C ARG A 73 3.87 1.51 11.27
N GLY A 74 4.26 1.00 10.11
CA GLY A 74 5.26 -0.06 10.05
C GLY A 74 6.53 0.34 10.80
N GLU A 75 7.02 -0.52 11.68
CA GLU A 75 8.29 -0.30 12.35
C GLU A 75 9.41 -0.29 11.30
N PRO A 76 10.36 0.66 11.33
CA PRO A 76 11.52 0.59 10.48
C PRO A 76 12.27 -0.71 10.83
N HIS A 77 12.30 -1.64 9.87
CA HIS A 77 13.12 -2.83 9.97
C HIS A 77 14.58 -2.37 9.89
N HIS A 78 15.17 -1.99 11.02
CA HIS A 78 16.60 -1.78 11.10
C HIS A 78 17.20 -3.17 10.90
N PRO A 79 17.89 -3.47 9.79
CA PRO A 79 18.65 -4.70 9.72
C PRO A 79 19.58 -4.66 10.93
N SER A 80 19.42 -5.62 11.82
CA SER A 80 20.36 -5.83 12.91
C SER A 80 21.72 -6.06 12.25
N LEU A 81 22.57 -5.05 12.30
CA LEU A 81 24.01 -5.25 12.21
C LEU A 81 24.40 -6.01 13.47
N THR A 82 24.10 -7.31 13.51
CA THR A 82 24.82 -8.22 14.38
C THR A 82 26.18 -8.44 13.74
N PRO A 83 27.28 -8.17 14.47
CA PRO A 83 28.64 -8.40 13.97
C PRO A 83 28.93 -9.87 13.68
#